data_AF-A0A9X5CQC6-F1
#
_entry.id   AF-A0A9X5CQC6-F1
#
_cell.length_a   1.000
_cell.length_b   1.000
_cell.length_c   1.000
_cell.angle_alpha   90.00
_cell.angle_beta   90.00
_cell.angle_gamma   90.00
#
_symmetry.space_group_name_H-M   'P 1'
#
loop_
_entity.id
_entity.type
_entity.pdbx_description
1 polymer ?
#
loop_
_entity_poly.entity_id
_entity_poly.type
_entity_poly.pdbx_seq_one_letter_code
_entity_poly.pdbx_strand_id
1 'polypeptide(L)' 'MGDHTHGWAAAPGAAERARSVLAAAWSCTVTAEGTREELVGAHTVTDDGRVLLDVPDDGAL' A
#
# COMPACT_ATOMS: atom_id res chain seq x y z
N MET A 1 -17.20 -31.86 26.13
CA MET A 1 -17.64 -30.45 26.23
C MET A 1 -16.69 -29.65 25.37
N GLY A 2 -17.06 -29.42 24.10
CA GLY A 2 -16.20 -28.80 23.10
C GLY A 2 -16.38 -27.29 23.13
N ASP A 3 -15.28 -26.59 23.30
CA ASP A 3 -15.22 -25.13 23.20
C ASP A 3 -15.46 -24.73 21.74
N HIS A 4 -16.64 -24.16 21.48
CA HIS A 4 -17.02 -23.53 20.22
C HIS A 4 -16.72 -22.03 20.27
N THR A 5 -15.51 -21.61 20.63
CA THR A 5 -15.01 -20.30 20.24
C THR A 5 -14.84 -20.30 18.72
N HIS A 6 -15.95 -20.09 18.00
CA HIS A 6 -15.89 -19.47 16.69
C HIS A 6 -15.25 -18.11 16.90
N GLY A 7 -13.93 -18.05 16.74
CA GLY A 7 -13.15 -16.83 16.83
C GLY A 7 -13.74 -15.81 15.87
N TRP A 8 -14.52 -14.88 16.42
CA TRP A 8 -14.89 -13.66 15.71
C TRP A 8 -13.60 -12.88 15.54
N ALA A 9 -12.86 -13.17 14.48
CA ALA A 9 -11.80 -12.29 14.02
C ALA A 9 -12.51 -11.09 13.38
N ALA A 10 -12.47 -9.93 14.04
CA ALA A 10 -12.87 -8.70 13.41
C ALA A 10 -11.99 -8.51 12.17
N ALA A 11 -12.59 -8.59 10.98
CA ALA A 11 -11.84 -8.38 9.74
C ALA A 11 -11.29 -6.94 9.72
N PRO A 12 -10.08 -6.72 9.18
CA PRO A 12 -9.54 -5.37 9.07
C PRO A 12 -10.48 -4.49 8.27
N GLY A 13 -10.71 -3.26 8.76
CA GLY A 13 -11.50 -2.27 8.04
C GLY A 13 -10.91 -1.95 6.67
N ALA A 14 -11.71 -1.33 5.78
CA ALA A 14 -11.24 -0.99 4.43
C ALA A 14 -9.94 -0.17 4.43
N ALA A 15 -9.79 0.79 5.36
CA ALA A 15 -8.59 1.59 5.51
C ALA A 15 -7.36 0.76 5.95
N GLU A 16 -7.55 -0.20 6.85
CA GLU A 16 -6.47 -1.09 7.29
C GLU A 16 -6.01 -1.99 6.14
N ARG A 17 -6.96 -2.58 5.41
CA ARG A 17 -6.64 -3.38 4.22
C ARG A 17 -5.89 -2.58 3.16
N ALA A 18 -6.31 -1.33 2.91
CA ALA A 18 -5.61 -0.46 1.97
C ALA A 18 -4.16 -0.21 2.41
N ARG A 19 -3.93 0.11 3.69
CA ARG A 19 -2.57 0.29 4.25
C ARG A 19 -1.75 -0.99 4.17
N SER A 20 -2.32 -2.15 4.49
CA SER A 20 -1.62 -3.44 4.39
C SER A 20 -1.23 -3.78 2.95
N VAL A 21 -2.11 -3.51 1.98
CA VAL A 21 -1.82 -3.74 0.55
C VAL A 21 -0.69 -2.83 0.09
N LEU A 22 -0.75 -1.54 0.42
CA LEU A 22 0.29 -0.59 0.04
C LEU A 22 1.64 -0.92 0.70
N ALA A 23 1.63 -1.39 1.96
CA ALA A 23 2.85 -1.79 2.66
C ALA A 23 3.48 -3.09 2.10
N ALA A 24 2.66 -3.98 1.53
CA ALA A 24 3.12 -5.23 0.93
C ALA A 24 3.45 -5.11 -0.57
N ALA A 25 3.02 -4.03 -1.22
CA ALA A 25 3.24 -3.81 -2.64
C ALA A 25 4.71 -3.51 -2.92
N TRP A 26 5.24 -4.09 -3.99
CA TRP A 26 6.61 -3.86 -4.45
C TRP A 26 6.69 -2.86 -5.61
N SER A 27 5.57 -2.61 -6.28
CA SER A 27 5.44 -1.62 -7.34
C SER A 27 4.20 -0.76 -7.15
N CYS A 28 4.29 0.49 -7.60
CA CYS A 28 3.20 1.44 -7.58
C CYS A 28 3.11 2.15 -8.93
N THR A 29 1.92 2.18 -9.53
CA THR A 29 1.67 2.98 -10.72
C THR A 29 1.17 4.36 -10.32
N VAL A 30 1.91 5.40 -10.69
CA VAL A 30 1.58 6.80 -10.43
C VAL A 30 1.05 7.42 -11.71
N THR A 31 -0.06 8.15 -11.58
CA THR A 31 -0.63 8.96 -12.67
C THR A 31 -0.53 10.42 -12.27
N ALA A 32 0.24 11.19 -13.04
CA ALA A 32 0.35 12.63 -12.93
C ALA A 32 -0.27 13.29 -14.18
N GLU A 33 -0.24 14.62 -14.24
CA GLU A 33 -0.76 15.33 -15.40
C GLU A 33 0.08 15.00 -16.64
N GLY A 34 -0.51 14.23 -17.55
CA GLY A 34 0.12 13.85 -18.82
C GLY A 34 1.02 12.62 -18.77
N THR A 35 1.27 12.04 -17.59
CA THR A 35 2.16 10.87 -17.45
C THR A 35 1.55 9.78 -16.58
N ARG A 36 1.90 8.54 -16.92
CA ARG A 36 1.59 7.35 -16.12
C ARG A 36 2.84 6.49 -16.07
N GLU A 37 3.39 6.33 -14.89
CA GLU A 37 4.65 5.62 -14.69
C GLU A 37 4.48 4.51 -13.66
N GLU A 38 5.17 3.39 -13.91
CA GLU A 38 5.27 2.30 -12.95
C GLU A 38 6.61 2.39 -12.22
N LEU A 39 6.54 2.45 -10.89
CA LEU A 39 7.68 2.67 -10.03
C LEU A 39 7.88 1.43 -9.15
N VAL A 40 8.92 0.67 -9.46
CA VAL A 40 9.28 -0.56 -8.77
C VAL A 40 10.30 -0.25 -7.68
N GLY A 41 10.01 -0.65 -6.44
CA GLY A 41 10.91 -0.43 -5.30
C GLY A 41 11.11 1.03 -4.89
N ALA A 42 10.49 1.97 -5.60
CA ALA A 42 10.62 3.42 -5.42
C ALA A 42 9.51 4.03 -4.55
N HIS A 43 8.77 3.20 -3.80
CA HIS A 43 7.74 3.71 -2.89
C HIS A 43 7.85 3.07 -1.51
N THR A 44 7.51 3.83 -0.48
CA THR A 44 7.45 3.36 0.91
C THR A 44 6.22 3.97 1.58
N VAL A 45 5.54 3.18 2.42
CA VAL A 45 4.42 3.67 3.24
C VAL A 45 4.96 4.04 4.62
N THR A 46 4.69 5.26 5.05
CA THR A 46 5.05 5.75 6.39
C THR A 46 4.05 5.26 7.45
N ASP A 47 4.44 5.31 8.72
CA ASP A 47 3.59 4.87 9.84
C ASP A 47 2.29 5.68 9.97
N ASP A 48 2.25 6.92 9.48
CA ASP A 48 1.04 7.75 9.41
C ASP A 48 0.18 7.48 8.16
N GLY A 49 0.55 6.49 7.33
CA GLY A 49 -0.21 6.03 6.18
C GLY A 49 -0.02 6.85 4.91
N ARG A 50 1.03 7.67 4.84
CA ARG A 50 1.41 8.40 3.61
C ARG A 50 2.27 7.51 2.72
N VAL A 51 2.17 7.72 1.42
CA VAL A 51 3.05 7.08 0.43
C VAL A 51 4.14 8.09 0.08
N LEU A 52 5.38 7.74 0.37
CA LEU A 52 6.56 8.46 -0.10
C LEU A 52 7.05 7.79 -1.38
N LEU A 53 7.37 8.61 -2.38
CA LEU A 53 7.88 8.18 -3.66
C LEU A 53 9.28 8.74 -3.86
N ASP A 54 10.23 7.86 -4.14
CA ASP A 54 11.59 8.22 -4.53
C ASP A 54 11.65 8.24 -6.07
N VAL A 55 11.57 9.44 -6.64
CA VAL A 55 11.62 9.61 -8.10
C VAL A 55 13.09 9.58 -8.51
N PRO A 56 13.53 8.60 -9.32
CA PRO A 56 14.91 8.58 -9.77
C PRO A 56 15.17 9.77 -10.70
N ASP A 57 16.41 10.27 -10.74
CA ASP A 57 16.77 11.51 -11.48
C ASP A 57 16.47 11.46 -12.99
N ASP A 58 16.23 10.26 -13.53
CA ASP A 58 15.87 9.99 -14.93
C ASP A 58 14.35 9.86 -15.18
N GLY A 59 13.53 9.88 -14.12
CA GLY A 59 12.07 9.83 -14.19
C GLY A 59 11.46 11.13 -14.71
N ALA A 60 10.38 11.03 -15.49
CA ALA A 60 9.76 12.18 -16.16
C ALA A 60 8.54 12.76 -15.39
N LEU A 61 8.42 12.45 -14.10
CA LEU A 61 7.32 12.88 -13.24
C LEU A 61 7.37 14.37 -12.88
#